data_AF-A0A2E1IHS1-F1
#
_entry.id   AF-A0A2E1IHS1-F1
#
_cell.length_a   1.000
_cell.length_b   1.000
_cell.length_c   1.000
_cell.angle_alpha   90.00
_cell.angle_beta   90.00
_cell.angle_gamma   90.00
#
_symmetry.space_group_name_H-M   'P 1'
#
loop_
_entity.id
_entity.type
_entity.pdbx_description
1 polymer ?
#
loop_
_entity_poly.entity_id
_entity_poly.type
_entity_poly.pdbx_seq_one_letter_code
_entity_poly.pdbx_strand_id
1 'polypeptide(L)'
;MPLNTKQQNVIGAIIDQINNIIKGMQLSEADASDSSKFIQIIVDINSDNPEEMKVATKLSDNSNPGLDATLIQEMKRTDNKPGPTVQIFGVNASD
;
A
#
# COMPACT_ATOMS: atom_id res chain seq x y z
N MET A 1 -0.37 -14.94 8.46
CA MET A 1 0.79 -15.82 8.22
C MET A 1 2.05 -14.97 8.22
N PRO A 2 3.19 -15.44 8.75
CA PRO A 2 4.46 -14.73 8.60
C PRO A 2 4.89 -14.73 7.12
N LEU A 3 5.34 -13.58 6.62
CA LEU A 3 5.88 -13.47 5.27
C LEU A 3 7.21 -14.22 5.15
N ASN A 4 7.42 -14.91 4.03
CA ASN A 4 8.71 -15.53 3.73
C ASN A 4 9.73 -14.47 3.26
N THR A 5 11.01 -14.83 3.16
CA THR A 5 12.09 -13.90 2.79
C THR A 5 11.88 -13.24 1.43
N LYS A 6 11.33 -13.96 0.44
CA LYS A 6 11.04 -13.37 -0.88
C LYS A 6 9.99 -12.27 -0.76
N GLN A 7 8.89 -12.56 -0.07
CA GLN A 7 7.81 -11.62 0.17
C GLN A 7 8.28 -10.38 0.93
N GLN A 8 9.15 -10.55 1.92
CA GLN A 8 9.74 -9.42 2.67
C GLN A 8 10.60 -8.52 1.77
N ASN A 9 11.44 -9.10 0.90
CA ASN A 9 12.27 -8.34 -0.03
C ASN A 9 11.42 -7.50 -1.00
N VAL A 10 10.31 -8.06 -1.47
CA VAL A 10 9.37 -7.35 -2.33
C VAL A 10 8.73 -6.19 -1.58
N ILE A 11 8.20 -6.44 -0.38
CA ILE A 11 7.57 -5.39 0.41
C ILE A 11 8.56 -4.25 0.65
N GLY A 12 9.83 -4.57 0.92
CA GLY A 12 10.92 -3.58 0.97
C GLY A 12 11.05 -2.76 -0.31
N ALA A 13 11.11 -3.41 -1.48
CA ALA A 13 11.19 -2.71 -2.76
C ALA A 13 9.97 -1.81 -3.05
N ILE A 14 8.77 -2.23 -2.66
CA ILE A 14 7.56 -1.41 -2.77
C ILE A 14 7.66 -0.20 -1.84
N ILE A 15 8.12 -0.40 -0.59
CA ILE A 15 8.34 0.68 0.37
C ILE A 15 9.30 1.74 -0.19
N ASP A 16 10.39 1.33 -0.82
CA ASP A 16 11.35 2.26 -1.44
C ASP A 16 10.72 3.07 -2.58
N GLN A 17 9.73 2.50 -3.27
CA GLN A 17 9.01 3.14 -4.38
C GLN A 17 7.74 3.90 -3.96
N ILE A 18 7.31 3.81 -2.69
CA ILE A 18 6.01 4.36 -2.25
C ILE A 18 5.87 5.85 -2.56
N ASN A 19 6.93 6.64 -2.37
CA ASN A 19 6.88 8.06 -2.67
C ASN A 19 6.60 8.34 -4.16
N ASN A 20 7.15 7.53 -5.07
CA ASN A 20 6.90 7.66 -6.49
C ASN A 20 5.48 7.18 -6.85
N ILE A 21 5.01 6.10 -6.21
CA ILE A 21 3.64 5.60 -6.36
C ILE A 21 2.63 6.68 -5.96
N ILE A 22 2.81 7.31 -4.80
CA ILE A 22 1.91 8.34 -4.29
C ILE A 22 1.95 9.58 -5.18
N LYS A 23 3.13 10.02 -5.64
CA LYS A 23 3.24 11.13 -6.60
C LYS A 23 2.51 10.84 -7.91
N GLY A 24 2.45 9.58 -8.33
CA GLY A 24 1.70 9.14 -9.50
C GLY A 24 0.18 9.12 -9.29
N MET A 25 -0.29 9.01 -8.04
CA MET A 25 -1.68 9.23 -7.70
C MET A 25 -1.92 10.74 -7.79
N GLN A 26 -2.66 11.21 -8.79
CA GLN A 26 -3.03 12.62 -8.91
C GLN A 26 -4.05 13.00 -7.82
N LEU A 27 -3.60 13.06 -6.57
CA LEU A 27 -4.40 13.40 -5.40
C LEU A 27 -4.70 14.91 -5.41
N SER A 28 -5.92 15.28 -5.04
CA SER A 28 -6.22 16.68 -4.77
C SER A 28 -5.48 17.17 -3.51
N GLU A 29 -5.28 18.48 -3.36
CA GLU A 29 -4.67 19.05 -2.14
C GLU A 29 -5.49 18.71 -0.89
N ALA A 30 -6.82 18.67 -1.02
CA ALA A 30 -7.72 18.26 0.05
C ALA A 30 -7.46 16.80 0.46
N ASP A 31 -7.39 15.88 -0.52
CA ASP A 31 -7.12 14.47 -0.25
C ASP A 31 -5.72 14.23 0.33
N ALA A 32 -4.71 14.96 -0.16
CA ALA A 32 -3.32 14.81 0.29
C ALA A 32 -3.10 15.33 1.73
N SER A 33 -4.03 16.15 2.25
CA SER A 33 -4.00 16.71 3.60
C SER A 33 -5.03 16.09 4.55
N ASP A 34 -5.85 15.15 4.08
CA ASP A 34 -6.87 14.49 4.88
C ASP A 34 -6.34 13.27 5.65
N SER A 35 -6.22 13.40 6.97
CA SER A 35 -5.78 12.31 7.87
C SER A 35 -6.81 11.20 8.08
N SER A 36 -8.05 11.39 7.67
CA SER A 36 -9.07 10.34 7.74
C SER A 36 -8.98 9.34 6.59
N LYS A 37 -8.19 9.66 5.55
CA LYS A 37 -8.04 8.84 4.35
C LYS A 37 -6.86 7.87 4.44
N PHE A 38 -6.94 6.86 3.58
CA PHE A 38 -5.96 5.80 3.46
C PHE A 38 -5.54 5.65 2.01
N ILE A 39 -4.23 5.65 1.76
CA ILE A 39 -3.68 5.19 0.49
C ILE A 39 -3.45 3.70 0.63
N GLN A 40 -4.27 2.90 -0.04
CA GLN A 40 -4.19 1.45 0.00
C GLN A 40 -3.43 0.94 -1.22
N ILE A 41 -2.36 0.19 -0.97
CA ILE A 41 -1.55 -0.50 -1.98
C ILE A 41 -1.81 -1.98 -1.82
N ILE A 42 -2.43 -2.60 -2.81
CA ILE A 42 -2.73 -4.03 -2.82
C ILE A 42 -1.66 -4.73 -3.65
N VAL A 43 -1.01 -5.70 -3.02
CA VAL A 43 0.11 -6.43 -3.60
C VAL A 43 -0.21 -7.92 -3.66
N ASP A 44 0.05 -8.55 -4.78
CA ASP A 44 0.06 -10.00 -4.89
C ASP A 44 1.37 -10.51 -4.31
N ILE A 45 1.29 -11.15 -3.14
CA ILE A 45 2.48 -11.66 -2.44
C ILE A 45 3.02 -12.97 -3.02
N ASN A 46 2.37 -13.52 -4.04
CA ASN A 46 2.81 -14.73 -4.74
C ASN A 46 3.56 -14.44 -6.04
N SER A 47 3.46 -13.23 -6.60
CA SER A 47 4.16 -12.90 -7.82
C SER A 47 5.68 -12.83 -7.60
N ASP A 48 6.45 -13.34 -8.57
CA ASP A 48 7.91 -13.32 -8.53
C ASP A 48 8.49 -12.03 -9.16
N ASN A 49 7.65 -11.17 -9.75
CA ASN A 49 8.06 -9.92 -10.40
C ASN A 49 7.56 -8.69 -9.61
N PRO A 50 8.45 -7.90 -8.98
CA PRO A 50 8.07 -6.73 -8.19
C PRO A 50 7.20 -5.69 -8.93
N GLU A 51 7.34 -5.56 -10.24
CA GLU A 51 6.52 -4.63 -11.04
C GLU A 51 5.10 -5.14 -11.26
N GLU A 52 4.92 -6.47 -11.38
CA GLU A 52 3.61 -7.12 -11.54
C GLU A 52 2.93 -7.39 -10.19
N MET A 53 3.67 -7.29 -9.09
CA MET A 53 3.16 -7.50 -7.74
C MET A 53 2.21 -6.41 -7.29
N LYS A 54 2.34 -5.17 -7.77
CA LYS A 54 1.38 -4.12 -7.42
C LYS A 54 0.11 -4.30 -8.25
N VAL A 55 -0.91 -4.87 -7.64
CA VAL A 55 -2.20 -5.13 -8.28
C VAL A 55 -3.05 -3.86 -8.35
N ALA A 56 -3.03 -3.04 -7.30
CA ALA A 56 -3.81 -1.82 -7.27
C ALA A 56 -3.24 -0.78 -6.29
N THR A 57 -3.52 0.49 -6.56
CA THR A 57 -3.39 1.56 -5.57
C THR A 57 -4.61 2.46 -5.64
N LYS A 58 -5.23 2.71 -4.49
CA LYS A 58 -6.42 3.56 -4.39
C LYS A 58 -6.36 4.44 -3.14
N LEU A 59 -7.02 5.59 -3.21
CA LEU A 59 -7.39 6.36 -2.04
C LEU A 59 -8.72 5.81 -1.50
N SER A 60 -8.84 5.65 -0.20
CA SER A 60 -10.00 5.07 0.47
C SER A 60 -10.31 5.83 1.76
N ASP A 61 -11.59 5.96 2.07
CA ASP A 61 -12.04 6.51 3.37
C ASP A 61 -12.15 5.39 4.44
N ASN A 62 -11.94 4.13 4.04
CA ASN A 62 -11.98 2.96 4.93
C ASN A 62 -10.60 2.29 4.96
N SER A 63 -10.16 1.88 6.16
CA SER A 63 -8.90 1.16 6.37
C SER A 63 -8.95 -0.30 5.93
N ASN A 64 -10.14 -0.86 5.69
CA ASN A 64 -10.30 -2.20 5.13
C ASN A 64 -10.40 -2.13 3.59
N PRO A 65 -9.56 -2.85 2.82
CA PRO A 65 -9.59 -2.81 1.36
C PRO A 65 -10.80 -3.53 0.74
N GLY A 66 -11.55 -4.32 1.52
CA GLY A 66 -12.74 -5.05 1.07
C GLY A 66 -12.44 -6.33 0.27
N LEU A 67 -11.17 -6.74 0.25
CA LEU A 67 -10.68 -7.98 -0.37
C LEU A 67 -10.19 -8.92 0.74
N ASP A 68 -9.99 -10.21 0.43
CA ASP A 68 -9.28 -11.13 1.31
C ASP A 68 -7.77 -10.81 1.29
N ALA A 69 -7.46 -9.65 1.88
CA ALA A 69 -6.15 -9.03 1.87
C ALA A 69 -5.70 -8.83 3.32
N THR A 70 -4.48 -9.27 3.62
CA THR A 70 -3.89 -9.13 4.94
C THR A 70 -3.07 -7.84 5.00
N LEU A 71 -3.30 -7.00 6.01
CA LEU A 71 -2.46 -5.83 6.26
C LEU A 71 -1.03 -6.30 6.56
N ILE A 72 -0.09 -5.88 5.73
CA ILE A 72 1.34 -6.21 5.87
C ILE A 72 2.07 -5.08 6.58
N GLN A 73 1.84 -3.85 6.12
CA GLN A 73 2.53 -2.67 6.63
C GLN A 73 1.60 -1.48 6.65
N GLU A 74 1.65 -0.72 7.73
CA GLU A 74 1.05 0.60 7.82
C GLU A 74 2.16 1.63 8.02
N MET A 75 2.09 2.73 7.28
CA MET A 75 3.04 3.82 7.36
C MET A 75 2.30 5.14 7.51
N LYS A 76 2.50 5.77 8.67
CA LYS A 76 2.03 7.12 8.95
C LYS A 76 3.04 8.13 8.45
N ARG A 77 2.56 9.31 8.09
CA ARG A 77 3.43 10.44 7.76
C ARG A 77 4.39 10.73 8.91
N THR A 78 5.66 10.93 8.60
CA THR A 78 6.71 11.24 9.58
C THR A 78 6.91 12.73 9.80
N ASP A 79 6.36 13.58 8.93
CA ASP A 79 6.49 15.04 8.97
C ASP A 79 5.45 15.73 9.88
N ASN A 80 4.70 14.95 10.67
CA ASN A 80 3.60 15.41 11.55
C ASN A 80 2.52 16.27 10.85
N LYS A 81 2.50 16.28 9.51
CA LYS A 81 1.46 16.97 8.75
C LYS A 81 0.24 16.07 8.62
N PRO A 82 -0.97 16.65 8.60
CA PRO A 82 -2.17 15.89 8.31
C PRO A 82 -2.10 15.36 6.87
N GLY A 83 -2.66 14.16 6.66
CA GLY A 83 -2.63 13.49 5.38
C GLY A 83 -2.82 11.98 5.49
N PRO A 84 -3.06 11.32 4.35
CA PRO A 84 -3.51 9.95 4.34
C PRO A 84 -2.46 8.99 4.87
N THR A 85 -2.92 7.95 5.57
CA THR A 85 -2.06 6.85 6.02
C THR A 85 -1.84 5.88 4.87
N VAL A 86 -0.60 5.46 4.63
CA VAL A 86 -0.30 4.48 3.60
C VAL A 86 -0.40 3.08 4.20
N GLN A 87 -1.17 2.20 3.56
CA GLN A 87 -1.37 0.83 4.00
C GLN A 87 -1.07 -0.13 2.85
N ILE A 88 -0.22 -1.11 3.11
CA ILE A 88 0.16 -2.16 2.17
C ILE A 88 -0.56 -3.44 2.57
N PHE A 89 -1.36 -3.98 1.65
CA PHE A 89 -2.12 -5.20 1.84
C PHE A 89 -1.59 -6.28 0.90
N GLY A 90 -1.29 -7.44 1.46
CA GLY A 90 -0.95 -8.63 0.70
C GLY A 90 -2.21 -9.45 0.43
N VAL A 91 -2.54 -9.67 -0.84
CA VAL A 91 -3.53 -10.67 -1.23
C VAL A 91 -2.79 -11.96 -1.56
N ASN A 92 -3.28 -13.05 -0.99
CA ASN A 92 -2.94 -14.37 -1.50
C ASN A 92 -3.90 -14.59 -2.66
N ALA A 93 -3.49 -14.29 -3.89
CA ALA A 93 -4.23 -14.72 -5.06
C ALA A 93 -4.11 -16.26 -5.10
N SER A 94 -4.91 -16.93 -4.28
CA SER A 94 -5.06 -18.37 -4.27
C SER A 94 -6.12 -18.71 -5.31
N ASP A 95 -5.68 -19.42 -6.35
CA ASP A 95 -6.41 -20.02 -7.48
C ASP A 95 -6.94 -19.11 -8.60
#